data_AF-A0A6N8BP90-F1
#
_entry.id   AF-A0A6N8BP90-F1
#
_cell.length_a   1.000
_cell.length_b   1.000
_cell.length_c   1.000
_cell.angle_alpha   90.00
_cell.angle_beta   90.00
_cell.angle_gamma   90.00
#
_symmetry.space_group_name_H-M   'P 1'
#
loop_
_entity.id
_entity.type
_entity.pdbx_description
1 polymer ?
#
loop_
_entity_poly.entity_id
_entity_poly.type
_entity_poly.pdbx_seq_one_letter_code
_entity_poly.pdbx_strand_id
1 'polypeptide(L)'
;MDNISNLASVALMSRESKIFTIEDGHEMTITPAGDGKTMNINIDDGASYTTKGVSAFIEQIERILKARSVAGWDEAREGQDSLGQVLSMYDDGCASDNCTASG
;
A
#
# COMPACT_ATOMS: atom_id res chain seq x y z
N MET A 1 14.01 -11.55 6.58
CA MET A 1 12.56 -11.64 6.34
C MET A 1 12.11 -10.25 5.99
N ASP A 2 11.63 -10.09 4.77
CA ASP A 2 11.47 -8.82 4.07
C ASP A 2 10.48 -7.92 4.82
N ASN A 3 10.96 -6.76 5.29
CA ASN A 3 10.19 -5.79 6.08
C ASN A 3 8.86 -5.41 5.37
N ILE A 4 8.91 -5.34 4.04
CA ILE A 4 7.79 -5.10 3.13
C ILE A 4 6.67 -6.15 3.26
N SER A 5 7.01 -7.44 3.33
CA SER A 5 6.02 -8.52 3.46
C SER A 5 5.30 -8.48 4.81
N ASN A 6 5.99 -8.03 5.86
CA ASN A 6 5.38 -7.85 7.18
C ASN A 6 4.40 -6.67 7.16
N LEU A 7 4.82 -5.51 6.64
CA LEU A 7 3.95 -4.34 6.54
C LEU A 7 2.72 -4.59 5.66
N ALA A 8 2.87 -5.30 4.55
CA ALA A 8 1.74 -5.71 3.71
C ALA A 8 0.79 -6.68 4.43
N SER A 9 1.31 -7.55 5.31
CA SER A 9 0.49 -8.41 6.16
C SER A 9 -0.29 -7.59 7.19
N VAL A 10 0.35 -6.61 7.83
CA VAL A 10 -0.29 -5.66 8.76
C VAL A 10 -1.38 -4.87 8.04
N ALA A 11 -1.11 -4.38 6.83
CA ALA A 11 -2.10 -3.70 6.00
C ALA A 11 -3.35 -4.56 5.77
N LEU A 12 -3.16 -5.83 5.40
CA LEU A 12 -4.26 -6.78 5.18
C LEU A 12 -5.09 -7.08 6.44
N MET A 13 -4.45 -7.05 7.62
CA MET A 13 -5.13 -7.22 8.91
C MET A 13 -5.72 -5.91 9.45
N SER A 14 -5.33 -4.76 8.89
CA SER A 14 -5.90 -3.46 9.24
C SER A 14 -7.40 -3.44 8.94
N ARG A 15 -8.12 -2.63 9.69
CA ARG A 15 -9.54 -2.32 9.45
C ARG A 15 -9.73 -0.91 8.91
N GLU A 16 -8.66 -0.13 8.88
CA GLU A 16 -8.70 1.26 8.44
C GLU A 16 -8.28 1.36 6.99
N SER A 17 -8.94 2.26 6.27
CA SER A 17 -8.48 2.67 4.94
C SER A 17 -7.35 3.68 5.10
N LYS A 18 -6.29 3.55 4.31
CA LYS A 18 -5.21 4.54 4.25
C LYS A 18 -5.25 5.20 2.88
N ILE A 19 -4.94 6.49 2.85
CA ILE A 19 -4.88 7.28 1.62
C ILE A 19 -3.42 7.68 1.41
N PHE A 20 -2.92 7.41 0.22
CA PHE A 20 -1.58 7.77 -0.21
C PHE A 20 -1.66 8.70 -1.42
N THR A 21 -1.06 9.87 -1.33
CA THR A 21 -0.96 10.78 -2.47
C THR A 21 0.24 10.39 -3.32
N ILE A 22 -0.01 9.95 -4.54
CA ILE A 22 1.02 9.65 -5.55
C ILE A 22 1.60 10.99 -6.04
N GLU A 23 2.89 11.03 -6.37
CA GLU A 23 3.60 12.20 -6.92
C GLU A 23 2.91 12.82 -8.13
N ASP A 24 2.17 12.02 -8.91
CA ASP A 24 1.35 12.46 -10.04
C ASP A 24 0.16 13.35 -9.61
N GLY A 25 -0.06 13.53 -8.30
CA GLY A 25 -1.11 14.34 -7.70
C GLY A 25 -2.39 13.57 -7.38
N HIS A 26 -2.46 12.29 -7.75
CA HIS A 26 -3.61 11.42 -7.54
C HIS A 26 -3.60 10.73 -6.17
N GLU A 27 -4.77 10.53 -5.60
CA GLU A 27 -4.96 9.89 -4.31
C GLU A 27 -5.28 8.41 -4.48
N MET A 28 -4.38 7.56 -3.98
CA MET A 28 -4.58 6.12 -3.86
C MET A 28 -5.17 5.78 -2.49
N THR A 29 -6.43 5.37 -2.47
CA THR A 29 -7.10 4.82 -1.30
C THR A 29 -6.94 3.31 -1.24
N ILE A 30 -6.37 2.80 -0.16
CA ILE A 30 -6.18 1.38 0.12
C ILE A 30 -7.16 1.00 1.23
N THR A 31 -8.08 0.09 0.93
CA THR A 31 -9.18 -0.32 1.81
C THR A 31 -9.18 -1.84 2.01
N PRO A 32 -8.98 -2.33 3.24
CA PRO A 32 -9.14 -3.74 3.56
C PRO A 32 -10.60 -4.17 3.40
N ALA A 33 -10.83 -5.36 2.85
CA ALA A 33 -12.16 -5.95 2.77
C ALA A 33 -12.66 -6.50 4.13
N GLY A 34 -11.77 -6.58 5.14
CA GLY A 34 -12.09 -7.07 6.49
C GLY A 34 -11.97 -8.59 6.69
N ASP A 35 -11.62 -9.35 5.65
CA ASP A 35 -11.38 -10.79 5.71
C ASP A 35 -9.91 -11.19 6.00
N GLY A 36 -9.03 -10.21 6.20
CA GLY A 36 -7.61 -10.42 6.51
C GLY A 36 -6.74 -10.84 5.33
N LYS A 37 -7.29 -10.91 4.10
CA LYS A 37 -6.57 -11.36 2.90
C LYS A 37 -6.90 -10.55 1.65
N THR A 38 -7.99 -9.79 1.59
CA THR A 38 -8.38 -9.02 0.41
C THR A 38 -8.20 -7.53 0.63
N MET A 39 -7.61 -6.87 -0.36
CA MET A 39 -7.38 -5.43 -0.40
C MET A 39 -8.03 -4.82 -1.64
N ASN A 40 -8.68 -3.69 -1.45
CA ASN A 40 -9.19 -2.86 -2.53
C ASN A 40 -8.33 -1.61 -2.63
N ILE A 41 -7.93 -1.24 -3.85
CA ILE A 41 -7.10 -0.08 -4.14
C ILE A 41 -7.88 0.76 -5.14
N ASN A 42 -8.29 1.95 -4.74
CA ASN A 42 -9.00 2.90 -5.58
C ASN A 42 -8.13 4.12 -5.79
N ILE A 43 -8.19 4.69 -6.98
CA ILE A 43 -7.50 5.93 -7.32
C ILE A 43 -8.58 6.93 -7.75
N ASP A 44 -8.45 8.18 -7.33
CA ASP A 44 -9.40 9.28 -7.62
C ASP A 44 -9.64 9.52 -9.12
N ASP A 45 -8.66 9.15 -9.96
CA ASP A 45 -8.74 9.12 -11.42
C ASP A 45 -9.74 8.05 -11.97
N GLY A 46 -10.35 7.25 -11.10
CA GLY A 46 -11.36 6.24 -11.45
C GLY A 46 -10.81 4.82 -11.64
N ALA A 47 -9.50 4.62 -11.48
CA ALA A 47 -8.90 3.28 -11.47
C ALA A 47 -9.22 2.53 -10.18
N SER A 48 -9.60 1.26 -10.28
CA SER A 48 -9.91 0.41 -9.12
C SER A 48 -9.34 -0.99 -9.31
N TYR A 49 -8.74 -1.53 -8.26
CA TYR A 49 -8.10 -2.83 -8.24
C TYR A 49 -8.47 -3.60 -6.97
N THR A 50 -8.62 -4.91 -7.09
CA THR A 50 -8.81 -5.80 -5.95
C THR A 50 -7.73 -6.86 -5.97
N THR A 51 -7.03 -7.03 -4.85
CA THR A 51 -5.96 -8.00 -4.67
C THR A 51 -6.31 -8.98 -3.54
N LYS A 52 -5.68 -10.16 -3.58
CA LYS A 52 -5.87 -11.19 -2.56
C LYS A 52 -4.53 -11.80 -2.17
N GLY A 53 -4.16 -11.61 -0.91
CA GLY A 53 -2.91 -12.05 -0.32
C GLY A 53 -1.81 -11.00 -0.40
N VAL A 54 -0.81 -11.16 0.46
CA VAL A 54 0.32 -10.25 0.65
C VAL A 54 1.07 -10.00 -0.66
N SER A 55 1.43 -11.06 -1.38
CA SER A 55 2.20 -10.94 -2.63
C SER A 55 1.43 -10.20 -3.72
N ALA A 56 0.16 -10.55 -3.94
CA ALA A 56 -0.66 -9.89 -4.96
C ALA A 56 -0.90 -8.40 -4.63
N PHE A 57 -1.02 -8.06 -3.34
CA PHE A 57 -1.13 -6.68 -2.89
C PHE A 57 0.15 -5.89 -3.18
N ILE A 58 1.32 -6.43 -2.80
CA ILE A 58 2.63 -5.84 -3.07
C ILE A 58 2.83 -5.60 -4.56
N GLU A 59 2.68 -6.65 -5.38
CA GLU A 59 2.89 -6.57 -6.83
C GLU A 59 1.96 -5.55 -7.49
N GLN A 60 0.72 -5.43 -7.00
CA GLN A 60 -0.23 -4.47 -7.56
C GLN A 60 0.15 -3.03 -7.23
N ILE A 61 0.58 -2.74 -5.99
CA ILE A 61 1.06 -1.40 -5.62
C ILE A 61 2.29 -1.03 -6.46
N GLU A 62 3.27 -1.93 -6.58
CA GLU A 62 4.45 -1.70 -7.43
C GLU A 62 4.06 -1.43 -8.89
N ARG A 63 3.10 -2.18 -9.44
CA ARG A 63 2.60 -1.95 -10.80
C ARG A 63 1.96 -0.58 -10.95
N ILE A 64 1.15 -0.16 -9.98
CA ILE A 64 0.49 1.16 -10.03
C ILE A 64 1.54 2.27 -9.96
N LEU A 65 2.47 2.20 -9.01
CA LEU A 65 3.54 3.17 -8.86
C LEU A 65 4.40 3.24 -10.12
N LYS A 66 4.79 2.09 -10.68
CA LYS A 66 5.57 2.03 -11.92
C LYS A 66 4.80 2.56 -13.13
N ALA A 67 3.52 2.23 -13.26
CA ALA A 67 2.69 2.69 -14.38
C ALA A 67 2.46 4.21 -14.31
N ARG A 68 2.24 4.75 -13.12
CA ARG A 68 1.99 6.19 -12.90
C ARG A 68 3.28 7.01 -12.88
N SER A 69 4.40 6.42 -12.47
CA SER A 69 5.72 7.05 -12.60
C SER A 69 6.13 7.29 -14.07
N VAL A 70 5.61 6.50 -15.02
CA VAL A 70 5.93 6.62 -16.45
C VAL A 70 5.12 7.72 -17.15
N ALA A 71 4.03 8.22 -16.56
CA ALA A 71 3.21 9.27 -17.16
C ALA A 71 3.92 10.64 -17.26
N GLY A 72 5.00 10.84 -16.48
CA GLY A 72 5.91 11.98 -16.57
C GLY A 72 7.32 11.53 -16.95
N TRP A 73 7.68 11.65 -18.21
CA TRP A 73 8.97 11.30 -18.79
C TRP A 73 10.14 12.06 -18.14
N ASP A 74 10.81 11.47 -17.14
CA ASP A 74 12.21 11.74 -16.79
C ASP A 74 12.77 10.62 -15.89
N GLU A 75 13.61 9.74 -16.45
CA GLU A 75 14.24 8.59 -15.77
C GLU A 75 15.23 8.99 -14.64
N ALA A 76 15.39 10.29 -14.37
CA ALA A 76 16.41 10.82 -13.47
C ALA A 76 15.86 11.59 -12.25
N ARG A 77 14.56 11.48 -11.92
CA ARG A 77 14.01 12.12 -10.71
C ARG A 77 14.25 11.27 -9.46
N GLU A 78 15.23 11.68 -8.66
CA GLU A 78 15.30 11.36 -7.23
C GLU A 78 14.01 11.84 -6.55
N GLY A 79 13.04 10.94 -6.33
CA GLY A 79 11.73 11.30 -5.79
C GLY A 79 10.62 10.27 -5.95
N GLN A 80 10.80 9.27 -6.83
CA GLN A 80 9.78 8.27 -7.12
C GLN A 80 9.18 7.64 -5.86
N ASP A 81 7.85 7.69 -5.77
CA ASP A 81 7.10 6.95 -4.75
C ASP A 81 7.49 5.48 -4.77
N SER A 82 7.91 5.01 -3.60
CA SER A 82 8.32 3.62 -3.41
C SER A 82 7.27 2.83 -2.67
N LEU A 83 7.22 1.52 -2.95
CA LEU A 83 6.42 0.56 -2.19
C LEU A 83 6.67 0.69 -0.67
N GLY A 84 7.92 0.97 -0.28
CA GLY A 84 8.29 1.19 1.12
C GLY A 84 7.57 2.39 1.75
N GLN A 85 7.42 3.50 1.04
CA GLN A 85 6.70 4.68 1.53
C GLN A 85 5.20 4.40 1.68
N VAL A 86 4.59 3.73 0.70
CA VAL A 86 3.18 3.34 0.80
C VAL A 86 2.94 2.41 1.99
N LEU A 87 3.82 1.42 2.17
CA LEU A 87 3.68 0.46 3.26
C LEU A 87 4.09 1.02 4.63
N SER A 88 4.94 2.05 4.69
CA SER A 88 5.30 2.71 5.95
C SER A 88 4.11 3.39 6.64
N MET A 89 3.01 3.65 5.93
CA MET A 89 1.75 4.10 6.56
C MET A 89 1.15 3.07 7.52
N TYR A 90 1.61 1.82 7.45
CA TYR A 90 1.25 0.71 8.33
C TYR A 90 2.39 0.34 9.28
N ASP A 91 3.53 1.03 9.19
CA ASP A 91 4.61 0.98 10.18
C ASP A 91 4.23 1.89 11.36
N ASP A 92 3.15 1.52 12.05
CA ASP A 92 2.71 2.18 13.29
C ASP A 92 3.59 1.73 14.47
N GLY A 93 4.92 1.81 14.34
CA GLY A 93 5.88 1.47 15.39
C GLY A 93 5.71 0.08 16.04
N CYS A 94 4.92 -0.82 15.45
CA CYS A 94 4.60 -2.13 16.01
C CYS A 94 5.70 -3.15 15.65
N ALA A 95 6.94 -2.71 15.80
CA ALA A 95 8.07 -3.59 15.99
C ALA A 95 8.19 -3.81 17.51
N SER A 96 7.80 -5.01 17.96
CA SER A 96 8.01 -5.60 19.30
C SER A 96 6.75 -5.68 20.19
N ASP A 97 6.27 -6.92 20.37
CA ASP A 97 5.61 -7.44 21.57
C ASP A 97 4.52 -6.60 22.28
N ASN A 98 3.39 -6.33 21.61
CA ASN A 98 2.04 -6.41 22.22
C ASN A 98 0.95 -5.92 21.24
N CYS A 99 0.47 -6.80 20.38
CA CYS A 99 -0.92 -6.71 19.94
C CYS A 99 -1.78 -7.42 20.98
N THR A 100 -1.96 -6.81 22.15
CA THR A 100 -2.96 -7.26 23.11
C THR A 100 -4.31 -6.87 22.55
N ALA A 101 -5.02 -7.85 21.99
CA ALA A 101 -6.47 -7.84 22.00
C ALA A 101 -6.89 -7.81 23.48
N SER A 102 -7.14 -6.62 24.02
CA SER A 102 -7.83 -6.46 25.29
C SER A 102 -9.28 -6.05 24.98
N GLY A 103 -10.10 -7.08 24.82
CA GLY A 103 -11.52 -7.05 25.16
C GLY A 103 -11.74 -7.96 26.36
#